data_AF-A0A5N5E1N8-F1
#
_entry.id   AF-A0A5N5E1N8-F1
#
_cell.length_a   1.000
_cell.length_b   1.000
_cell.length_c   1.000
_cell.angle_alpha   90.00
_cell.angle_beta   90.00
_cell.angle_gamma   90.00
#
_symmetry.space_group_name_H-M   'P 1'
#
loop_
_entity.id
_entity.type
_entity.pdbx_description
1 polymer ?
#
loop_
_entity_poly.entity_id
_entity_poly.type
_entity_poly.pdbx_seq_one_letter_code
_entity_poly.pdbx_strand_id
1 'polypeptide(L)' 'FSDDPTALKAAADLVESDLARLASEGVIDAHRIAQSVRRVVGRWVADKYRRRPMIIPTVIAVP' A
#
# COMPACT_ATOMS: atom_id res chain seq x y z
N PHE A 1 -13.01 3.12 5.31
CA PHE A 1 -12.87 2.62 6.70
C PHE A 1 -12.81 3.75 7.74
N SER A 2 -12.69 4.99 7.28
CA SER A 2 -12.71 6.23 8.07
C SER A 2 -13.58 7.23 7.33
N ASP A 3 -14.27 8.11 8.05
CA ASP A 3 -15.03 9.23 7.47
C ASP A 3 -14.12 10.42 7.12
N ASP A 4 -12.90 10.42 7.67
CA ASP A 4 -11.84 11.35 7.28
C ASP A 4 -11.21 10.90 5.94
N PRO A 5 -11.36 11.70 4.86
CA PRO A 5 -10.81 11.36 3.54
C PRO A 5 -9.27 11.37 3.52
N THR A 6 -8.62 11.93 4.53
CA THR A 6 -7.16 12.05 4.61
C THR A 6 -6.50 10.96 5.46
N ALA A 7 -7.29 10.05 6.04
CA ALA A 7 -6.82 9.04 7.00
C ALA A 7 -5.71 8.13 6.45
N LEU A 8 -5.58 7.99 5.13
CA LEU A 8 -4.54 7.19 4.48
C LEU A 8 -3.30 7.99 4.04
N LYS A 9 -3.31 9.33 4.08
CA LYS A 9 -2.21 10.14 3.51
C LYS A 9 -0.85 9.77 4.10
N ALA A 10 -0.77 9.56 5.41
CA ALA A 10 0.47 9.18 6.08
C ALA A 10 0.98 7.76 5.73
N ALA A 11 0.17 6.93 5.07
CA ALA A 11 0.63 5.64 4.53
C ALA A 11 1.33 5.79 3.16
N ALA A 12 1.21 6.94 2.49
CA ALA A 12 1.81 7.18 1.18
C ALA A 12 3.34 7.01 1.23
N ASP A 13 4.00 7.62 2.22
CA ASP A 13 5.46 7.51 2.39
C ASP A 13 5.92 6.05 2.57
N LEU A 14 5.11 5.22 3.24
CA LEU A 14 5.40 3.79 3.41
C LEU A 14 5.23 3.03 2.10
N VAL A 15 4.23 3.39 1.29
CA VAL A 15 4.02 2.82 -0.04
C VAL A 15 5.15 3.23 -0.97
N GLU A 16 5.58 4.48 -0.97
CA GLU A 16 6.71 4.96 -1.77
C GLU A 16 8.00 4.21 -1.42
N SER A 17 8.30 4.06 -0.12
CA SER A 17 9.47 3.29 0.32
C SER A 17 9.39 1.82 -0.11
N ASP A 18 8.21 1.20 -0.05
CA ASP A 18 8.02 -0.20 -0.47
C ASP A 18 8.16 -0.36 -1.99
N LEU A 19 7.61 0.59 -2.77
CA LEU A 19 7.75 0.61 -4.23
C LEU A 19 9.22 0.79 -4.64
N ALA A 20 9.98 1.68 -3.99
CA ALA A 20 11.40 1.86 -4.25
C ALA A 20 12.19 0.57 -3.97
N ARG A 21 11.88 -0.13 -2.87
CA ARG A 21 12.48 -1.44 -2.55
C ARG A 21 12.16 -2.48 -3.63
N LEU A 22 10.88 -2.63 -3.99
CA LEU A 22 10.47 -3.57 -5.04
C LEU A 22 11.13 -3.28 -6.39
N ALA A 23 11.27 -2.01 -6.75
CA ALA A 23 11.97 -1.58 -7.95
C ALA A 23 13.45 -1.97 -7.91
N SER A 24 14.14 -1.82 -6.77
CA SER A 24 15.52 -2.25 -6.60
C SER A 24 15.70 -3.77 -6.71
N GLU A 25 14.64 -4.54 -6.39
CA GLU A 25 14.58 -6.00 -6.55
C GLU A 25 14.16 -6.43 -7.96
N GLY A 26 13.90 -5.49 -8.88
CA GLY A 26 13.46 -5.77 -10.24
C GLY A 26 12.02 -6.31 -10.33
N VAL A 27 11.19 -6.09 -9.30
CA VAL A 27 9.80 -6.56 -9.29
C VAL A 27 8.93 -5.63 -10.15
N ILE A 28 8.53 -6.11 -11.32
CA ILE A 28 7.66 -5.38 -12.27
C ILE A 28 6.25 -5.98 -12.38
N ASP A 29 5.99 -7.13 -11.74
CA ASP A 29 4.69 -7.79 -11.78
C ASP A 29 3.65 -7.02 -10.97
N ALA A 30 2.60 -6.55 -11.65
CA ALA A 30 1.56 -5.70 -11.05
C ALA A 30 0.82 -6.39 -9.90
N HIS A 31 0.62 -7.72 -9.97
CA HIS A 31 -0.04 -8.46 -8.90
C HIS A 31 0.83 -8.49 -7.64
N ARG A 32 2.12 -8.76 -7.77
CA ARG A 32 3.08 -8.74 -6.65
C ARG A 32 3.19 -7.36 -6.03
N ILE A 33 3.22 -6.30 -6.84
CA ILE A 33 3.20 -4.92 -6.34
C ILE A 33 1.93 -4.67 -5.53
N ALA A 34 0.76 -4.99 -6.07
CA ALA A 34 -0.52 -4.82 -5.39
C ALA A 34 -0.57 -5.58 -4.05
N GLN A 35 -0.06 -6.82 -4.02
CA GLN A 35 0.02 -7.61 -2.78
C GLN A 35 0.94 -6.99 -1.73
N SER A 36 2.06 -6.42 -2.14
CA SER A 36 2.99 -5.75 -1.22
C SER A 36 2.34 -4.50 -0.62
N VAL A 37 1.76 -3.65 -1.46
CA VAL A 37 1.04 -2.43 -1.04
C VAL A 37 -0.10 -2.77 -0.07
N ARG A 38 -0.90 -3.81 -0.35
CA ARG A 38 -1.97 -4.27 0.55
C ARG A 38 -1.43 -4.60 1.95
N ARG A 39 -0.30 -5.29 2.03
CA ARG A 39 0.31 -5.72 3.30
C ARG A 39 0.86 -4.53 4.08
N VAL A 40 1.57 -3.63 3.42
CA VAL A 40 2.16 -2.44 4.04
C VAL A 40 1.07 -1.54 4.61
N VAL A 41 0.09 -1.16 3.78
CA VAL A 41 -1.02 -0.29 4.21
C VAL A 41 -1.87 -1.00 5.27
N GLY A 42 -2.20 -2.29 5.07
CA GLY A 42 -2.99 -3.06 6.02
C GLY A 42 -2.34 -3.17 7.41
N ARG A 43 -1.03 -3.39 7.47
CA ARG A 43 -0.26 -3.42 8.73
C ARG A 43 -0.28 -2.05 9.40
N TRP A 44 0.04 -0.99 8.67
CA TRP A 44 0.03 0.37 9.20
C TRP A 44 -1.34 0.78 9.74
N VAL A 45 -2.43 0.46 9.04
CA VAL A 45 -3.79 0.73 9.52
C VAL A 45 -4.10 -0.05 10.80
N ALA A 46 -3.69 -1.32 10.87
CA ALA A 46 -3.87 -2.14 12.06
C ALA A 46 -3.09 -1.60 13.27
N ASP A 47 -1.89 -1.05 13.05
CA ASP A 47 -1.06 -0.49 14.11
C ASP A 47 -1.59 0.87 14.58
N LYS A 48 -1.87 1.78 13.63
CA LYS A 48 -2.28 3.16 13.92
C LYS A 48 -3.73 3.27 14.41
N TYR A 49 -4.65 2.58 13.74
CA TYR A 49 -6.09 2.72 13.99
C TYR A 49 -6.70 1.54 14.74
N ARG A 50 -5.93 0.47 14.98
CA ARG A 50 -6.44 -0.79 15.59
C ARG A 50 -7.64 -1.37 14.83
N ARG A 51 -7.71 -1.13 13.51
CA ARG A 51 -8.77 -1.60 12.60
C ARG A 51 -8.20 -2.54 11.55
N ARG A 52 -9.05 -3.43 11.03
CA ARG A 52 -8.70 -4.40 9.98
C ARG A 52 -9.63 -4.27 8.77
N PRO A 53 -9.61 -3.14 8.05
CA PRO A 53 -10.48 -2.96 6.89
C PRO A 53 -9.99 -3.78 5.68
N MET A 54 -10.88 -3.98 4.72
CA MET A 54 -10.49 -4.46 3.40
C MET A 54 -9.73 -3.34 2.66
N ILE A 55 -8.49 -3.63 2.23
CA ILE A 55 -7.66 -2.75 1.42
C ILE A 55 -7.56 -3.33 0.01
N ILE A 56 -8.02 -2.60 -1.00
CA ILE A 56 -8.01 -3.01 -2.41
C ILE A 56 -7.07 -2.06 -3.17
N PRO A 57 -5.81 -2.46 -3.39
CA PRO A 57 -4.90 -1.70 -4.23
C PRO A 57 -5.17 -1.97 -5.71
N THR A 58 -5.14 -0.90 -6.51
CA THR A 58 -5.19 -0.96 -7.97
C THR A 58 -3.85 -0.52 -8.51
N VAL A 59 -3.22 -1.37 -9.32
CA VAL A 59 -1.95 -1.07 -10.00
C VAL A 59 -2.22 -1.03 -11.49
N ILE A 60 -1.82 0.07 -12.14
CA ILE A 60 -1.96 0.27 -13.58
C ILE A 60 -0.57 0.15 -14.17
N ALA A 61 -0.33 -0.91 -14.93
CA ALA A 61 0.89 -1.02 -15.72
C ALA A 61 0.80 -0.05 -16.91
N VAL A 62 1.83 0.77 -17.08
CA VAL A 62 1.94 1.68 -18.22
C VAL A 62 2.91 1.04 -19.23
N PRO A 63 2.54 0.99 -20.53
CA PRO A 63 3.42 0.50 -21.60
C PRO A 63 4.71 1.30 -21.75
#